data_AF-A0A920JNV8-F1
#
_entry.id   AF-A0A920JNV8-F1
#
_cell.length_a   1.000
_cell.length_b   1.000
_cell.length_c   1.000
_cell.angle_alpha   90.00
_cell.angle_beta   90.00
_cell.angle_gamma   90.00
#
_symmetry.space_group_name_H-M   'P 1'
#
loop_
_entity.id
_entity.type
_entity.pdbx_description
1 polymer ?
#
loop_
_entity_poly.entity_id
_entity_poly.type
_entity_poly.pdbx_seq_one_letter_code
_entity_poly.pdbx_strand_id
1 'polypeptide(L)' 'MDTDIFESLNDQQKLAVNCSLGNKLVLAGAGSGKTRVLTCRVAKLIYDYDIKPSNIFGINIHQ' A
#
# COMPACT_ATOMS: atom_id res chain seq x y z
N MET A 1 15.98 -7.91 -5.12
CA MET A 1 14.88 -7.03 -4.70
C MET A 1 13.68 -7.92 -4.46
N ASP A 2 13.15 -7.94 -3.24
CA ASP A 2 12.06 -8.83 -2.82
C ASP A 2 10.79 -8.61 -3.66
N THR A 3 10.70 -9.34 -4.77
CA THR A 3 9.59 -9.28 -5.73
C THR A 3 8.27 -9.80 -5.12
N ASP A 4 8.40 -10.64 -4.09
CA ASP A 4 7.31 -11.36 -3.41
C ASP A 4 6.25 -10.43 -2.75
N ILE A 5 6.63 -9.21 -2.34
CA ILE A 5 5.67 -8.29 -1.71
C ILE A 5 4.60 -7.77 -2.69
N PHE A 6 4.85 -7.82 -4.01
CA PHE A 6 3.94 -7.29 -5.03
C PHE A 6 3.33 -8.38 -5.92
N GLU A 7 3.89 -9.59 -5.96
CA GLU A 7 3.47 -10.66 -6.87
C GLU A 7 2.05 -11.17 -6.59
N SER A 8 1.62 -11.16 -5.33
CA SER A 8 0.32 -11.72 -4.90
C SER A 8 -0.87 -10.74 -5.02
N LEU A 9 -0.72 -9.59 -5.68
CA LEU A 9 -1.77 -8.56 -5.75
C LEU A 9 -2.67 -8.75 -6.98
N ASN A 10 -3.99 -8.60 -6.81
CA ASN A 10 -4.91 -8.49 -7.93
C ASN A 10 -4.84 -7.09 -8.59
N ASP A 11 -5.51 -6.90 -9.73
CA ASP A 11 -5.38 -5.67 -10.51
C ASP A 11 -5.88 -4.41 -9.77
N GLN A 12 -6.94 -4.52 -8.98
CA GLN A 12 -7.45 -3.39 -8.17
C GLN A 12 -6.48 -3.02 -7.05
N GLN A 13 -5.89 -4.03 -6.39
CA GLN A 13 -4.87 -3.81 -5.38
C GLN A 13 -3.60 -3.21 -5.98
N LYS A 14 -3.18 -3.67 -7.16
CA LYS A 14 -2.07 -3.07 -7.92
C LYS A 14 -2.35 -1.61 -8.26
N LEU A 15 -3.57 -1.27 -8.70
CA LEU A 15 -3.97 0.12 -8.93
C LEU A 15 -3.84 0.98 -7.66
N ALA A 16 -4.31 0.48 -6.52
CA ALA A 16 -4.19 1.18 -5.24
C ALA A 16 -2.72 1.35 -4.80
N VAL A 17 -1.89 0.31 -4.96
CA VAL A 17 -0.47 0.32 -4.57
C VAL A 17 0.39 1.21 -5.48
N ASN A 18 0.07 1.27 -6.78
CA ASN A 18 0.82 2.04 -7.79
C ASN A 18 0.27 3.45 -8.03
N CYS A 19 -0.74 3.90 -7.27
CA CYS A 19 -1.28 5.23 -7.46
C CYS A 19 -0.22 6.32 -7.22
N SER A 20 -0.33 7.43 -7.96
CA SER A 20 0.57 8.59 -7.81
C SER A 20 0.52 9.20 -6.40
N LEU A 21 1.45 10.12 -6.10
CA LEU A 21 1.41 10.90 -4.87
C LEU A 21 0.14 11.78 -4.78
N GLY A 22 -0.12 12.30 -3.57
CA GLY A 22 -1.30 13.09 -3.25
C GLY A 22 -2.37 12.29 -2.50
N ASN A 23 -3.49 12.94 -2.19
CA ASN A 23 -4.57 12.34 -1.41
C ASN A 23 -5.28 11.25 -2.23
N LYS A 24 -5.48 10.07 -1.64
CA LYS A 24 -6.13 8.92 -2.28
C LYS A 24 -7.16 8.32 -1.34
N LEU A 25 -8.27 7.87 -1.92
CA LEU A 25 -9.31 7.10 -1.23
C LEU A 25 -9.41 5.72 -1.88
N VAL A 26 -9.29 4.67 -1.07
CA VAL A 26 -9.45 3.28 -1.51
C VAL A 26 -10.69 2.72 -0.82
N LEU A 27 -11.74 2.43 -1.61
CA LEU A 27 -12.95 1.77 -1.11
C LEU A 27 -12.73 0.26 -1.11
N ALA A 28 -12.99 -0.39 0.02
CA ALA A 28 -12.64 -1.80 0.20
C ALA A 28 -13.63 -2.51 1.14
N GLY A 29 -14.09 -3.69 0.73
CA GLY A 29 -14.97 -4.54 1.54
C GLY A 29 -14.25 -5.33 2.65
N ALA A 30 -15.00 -6.17 3.36
CA ALA A 30 -14.42 -7.16 4.26
C ALA A 30 -13.59 -8.19 3.46
N GLY A 31 -12.49 -8.69 4.04
CA GLY A 31 -11.63 -9.71 3.41
C GLY A 31 -10.84 -9.29 2.17
N SER A 32 -10.98 -8.06 1.66
CA SER A 32 -10.35 -7.61 0.40
C SER A 32 -8.83 -7.37 0.43
N GLY A 33 -8.15 -7.73 1.53
CA GLY A 33 -6.70 -7.54 1.67
C GLY A 33 -6.26 -6.10 1.96
N LYS A 34 -7.08 -5.28 2.61
CA LYS A 34 -6.78 -3.87 2.97
C LYS A 34 -5.39 -3.68 3.59
N THR A 35 -5.05 -4.50 4.59
CA THR A 35 -3.75 -4.43 5.27
C THR A 35 -2.61 -4.74 4.31
N ARG A 36 -2.75 -5.74 3.43
CA ARG A 36 -1.75 -6.07 2.40
C ARG A 36 -1.54 -4.88 1.46
N VAL A 37 -2.62 -4.26 0.98
CA VAL A 37 -2.55 -3.06 0.13
C VAL A 37 -1.81 -1.91 0.81
N LEU A 38 -2.13 -1.61 2.08
CA LEU A 38 -1.46 -0.56 2.84
C LEU A 38 0.03 -0.86 3.03
N THR A 39 0.41 -2.08 3.40
CA THR A 39 1.81 -2.48 3.56
C THR A 39 2.59 -2.37 2.25
N CYS A 40 2.03 -2.88 1.15
CA CYS A 40 2.65 -2.75 -0.17
C CYS A 40 2.76 -1.28 -0.61
N ARG A 41 1.77 -0.45 -0.27
CA ARG A 41 1.81 0.99 -0.59
C ARG A 41 2.93 1.70 0.17
N VAL A 42 3.14 1.37 1.44
CA VAL A 42 4.27 1.90 2.24
C VAL A 42 5.60 1.50 1.60
N ALA A 43 5.76 0.24 1.19
CA ALA A 43 6.98 -0.20 0.49
C ALA A 43 7.20 0.60 -0.81
N LYS A 44 6.15 0.82 -1.62
CA LYS A 44 6.21 1.68 -2.82
C LYS A 44 6.65 3.12 -2.52
N LEU A 45 6.14 3.73 -1.44
CA LEU A 45 6.54 5.09 -1.04
C LEU A 45 8.04 5.15 -0.72
N ILE A 46 8.59 4.11 -0.10
CA ILE A 46 10.01 4.04 0.26
C ILE A 46 10.86 3.78 -0.98
N TYR A 47 10.55 2.74 -1.77
CA TYR A 47 11.42 2.29 -2.87
C TYR A 47 11.29 3.13 -4.14
N ASP A 48 10.09 3.55 -4.52
CA ASP A 48 9.85 4.23 -5.80
C ASP A 48 9.85 5.76 -5.66
N TYR A 49 9.52 6.26 -4.46
CA TYR A 49 9.39 7.70 -4.20
C TYR A 49 10.43 8.25 -3.20
N ASP A 50 11.37 7.43 -2.72
CA ASP A 50 12.44 7.79 -1.78
C ASP A 50 11.92 8.50 -0.51
N ILE A 51 10.70 8.16 -0.07
CA ILE A 51 10.14 8.71 1.16
C ILE A 51 10.75 7.97 2.34
N LYS A 52 11.47 8.71 3.19
CA LYS A 52 12.03 8.18 4.43
C LYS A 52 10.94 7.53 5.29
N PRO A 53 11.15 6.33 5.84
CA PRO A 53 10.17 5.67 6.71
C PRO A 53 9.68 6.54 7.87
N SER A 54 10.56 7.39 8.42
CA SER A 54 10.21 8.36 9.49
C SER A 54 9.15 9.39 9.10
N ASN A 55 8.90 9.57 7.80
CA ASN A 55 7.92 10.51 7.26
C ASN A 55 6.57 9.82 6.93
N ILE A 56 6.45 8.52 7.21
CA ILE A 56 5.24 7.73 6.94
C ILE A 56 4.59 7.41 8.28
N PHE A 57 3.35 7.86 8.45
CA PHE A 57 2.54 7.55 9.62
C PHE A 57 1.31 6.75 9.21
N GLY A 58 1.05 5.66 9.92
CA GLY A 58 -0.09 4.78 9.68
C GLY A 58 -0.88 4.57 10.95
N ILE A 59 -2.19 4.73 10.89
CA ILE A 59 -3.12 4.39 11.96
C ILE A 59 -3.90 3.17 11.52
N ASN A 60 -4.01 2.20 12.43
CA ASN A 60 -4.92 1.08 12.29
C ASN A 60 -5.77 1.00 13.56
N ILE A 61 -7.00 0.50 13.43
CA ILE A 61 -7.81 0.11 14.57
C ILE A 61 -7.72 -1.41 14.71
N HIS A 62 -7.53 -1.89 15.95
CA HIS A 62 -7.66 -3.32 16.25
C HIS A 62 -9.15 -3.63 16.42
N GLN A 63 -9.69 -4.38 15.47
CA GLN A 63 -10.97 -5.10 15.57
C GLN A 63 -10.73 -6.57 15.25
#